data_AF-A0A2M7FS90-F1
#
_entry.id   AF-A0A2M7FS90-F1
#
_cell.length_a   1.000
_cell.length_b   1.000
_cell.length_c   1.000
_cell.angle_alpha   90.00
_cell.angle_beta   90.00
_cell.angle_gamma   90.00
#
_symmetry.space_group_name_H-M   'P 1'
#
loop_
_entity.id
_entity.type
_entity.pdbx_description
1 polymer ?
#
loop_
_entity_poly.entity_id
_entity_poly.type
_entity_poly.pdbx_seq_one_letter_code
_entity_poly.pdbx_strand_id
1 'polypeptide(L)'
;MKKLLLIIPLILTLIPLFHTGLFDVHDPTSILRFATLSGTLGSGQFPATWTNSLNQGYGYPLFLYYAPVFSYLGVFLKLFLPTYLITLKVSLVVLVSFAGFGMYQLMKRFLGEYGALVAATAYTLLPY
;
A
#
# COMPACT_ATOMS: atom_id res chain seq x y z
N MET A 1 -5.95 14.18 22.05
CA MET A 1 -7.31 13.68 21.71
C MET A 1 -7.72 14.02 20.28
N LYS A 2 -7.46 15.24 19.78
CA LYS A 2 -7.93 15.68 18.44
C LYS A 2 -7.49 14.81 17.26
N LYS A 3 -6.28 14.24 17.30
CA LYS A 3 -5.80 13.27 16.29
C LYS A 3 -6.71 12.03 16.11
N LEU A 4 -7.50 11.67 17.12
CA LEU A 4 -8.46 10.55 17.03
C LEU A 4 -9.60 10.86 16.06
N LEU A 5 -9.89 12.13 15.79
CA LEU A 5 -10.92 12.52 14.82
C LEU A 5 -10.55 12.09 13.39
N LEU A 6 -9.26 11.86 13.11
CA LEU A 6 -8.79 11.34 11.83
C LEU A 6 -9.28 9.91 11.54
N ILE A 7 -9.72 9.17 12.56
CA ILE A 7 -10.24 7.82 12.39
C ILE A 7 -11.48 7.81 11.48
N ILE A 8 -12.34 8.84 11.57
CA ILE A 8 -13.57 8.91 10.79
C ILE A 8 -13.28 8.94 9.28
N PRO A 9 -12.52 9.91 8.73
CA PRO A 9 -12.25 9.93 7.30
C PRO A 9 -11.40 8.73 6.84
N LEU A 10 -10.52 8.18 7.69
CA LEU A 10 -9.81 6.94 7.39
C LEU A 10 -10.77 5.76 7.22
N ILE A 11 -11.74 5.59 8.13
CA ILE A 11 -12.76 4.54 8.01
C ILE A 11 -13.56 4.73 6.72
N LEU A 12 -14.01 5.95 6.42
CA LEU A 12 -14.76 6.21 5.19
C LEU A 12 -13.97 5.88 3.92
N THR A 13 -12.66 6.16 3.92
CA THR A 13 -11.77 5.86 2.79
C THR A 13 -11.49 4.36 2.65
N LEU A 14 -11.38 3.65 3.78
CA LEU A 14 -10.93 2.26 3.82
C LEU A 14 -12.06 1.24 3.80
N ILE A 15 -13.28 1.61 4.21
CA ILE A 15 -14.42 0.69 4.25
C ILE A 15 -14.71 -0.01 2.91
N PRO A 16 -14.52 0.62 1.72
CA PRO A 16 -14.75 -0.08 0.46
C PRO A 16 -13.79 -1.25 0.23
N LEU A 17 -12.59 -1.25 0.84
CA LEU A 17 -11.63 -2.35 0.69
C LEU A 17 -12.13 -3.66 1.32
N PHE A 18 -13.10 -3.62 2.23
CA PHE A 18 -13.57 -4.80 2.96
C PHE A 18 -14.60 -5.65 2.20
N HIS A 19 -14.93 -5.29 0.96
CA HIS A 19 -15.73 -6.16 0.10
C HIS A 19 -15.01 -7.49 -0.21
N THR A 20 -15.72 -8.49 -0.70
CA THR A 20 -15.13 -9.77 -1.11
C THR A 20 -14.43 -9.65 -2.47
N GLY A 21 -13.29 -10.34 -2.63
CA GLY A 21 -12.55 -10.34 -3.89
C GLY A 21 -11.67 -9.11 -4.11
N LEU A 22 -11.17 -8.97 -5.34
CA LEU A 22 -10.38 -7.82 -5.78
C LEU A 22 -11.31 -6.70 -6.23
N PHE A 23 -10.97 -5.46 -5.88
CA PHE A 23 -11.69 -4.26 -6.34
C PHE A 23 -11.30 -3.94 -7.78
N ASP A 24 -12.19 -3.28 -8.51
CA ASP A 24 -11.89 -2.82 -9.86
C ASP A 24 -10.76 -1.79 -9.83
N VAL A 25 -9.73 -2.05 -10.63
CA VAL A 25 -8.54 -1.21 -10.77
C VAL A 25 -8.06 -1.23 -12.21
N HIS A 26 -7.43 -0.13 -12.61
CA HIS A 26 -6.76 -0.07 -13.91
C HIS A 26 -5.59 -1.06 -14.03
N ASP A 27 -4.93 -1.40 -12.92
CA ASP A 27 -3.82 -2.35 -12.88
C ASP A 27 -3.99 -3.39 -11.74
N PRO A 28 -4.53 -4.59 -12.04
CA PRO A 28 -4.76 -5.65 -11.03
C PRO A 28 -3.51 -6.51 -10.74
N THR A 29 -2.30 -6.11 -11.17
CA THR A 29 -1.12 -6.99 -11.10
C THR A 29 -0.39 -7.02 -9.75
N SER A 30 -0.82 -6.24 -8.76
CA SER A 30 -0.15 -6.15 -7.44
C SER A 30 0.01 -7.50 -6.72
N ILE A 31 -1.01 -8.37 -6.78
CA ILE A 31 -0.95 -9.73 -6.20
C ILE A 31 0.17 -10.55 -6.85
N LEU A 32 0.27 -10.50 -8.19
CA LEU A 32 1.30 -11.19 -8.95
C LEU A 32 2.70 -10.64 -8.62
N ARG A 33 2.82 -9.32 -8.44
CA ARG A 33 4.09 -8.68 -8.05
C ARG A 33 4.56 -9.16 -6.68
N PHE A 34 3.67 -9.29 -5.70
CA PHE A 34 4.04 -9.83 -4.38
C PHE A 34 4.50 -11.28 -4.48
N ALA A 35 3.77 -12.14 -5.19
CA ALA A 35 4.14 -13.54 -5.35
C ALA A 35 5.49 -13.70 -6.06
N THR A 36 5.69 -12.92 -7.12
CA THR A 36 6.91 -12.91 -7.93
C THR A 36 8.11 -12.39 -7.12
N LEU A 37 7.93 -11.33 -6.33
CA LEU A 37 8.98 -10.79 -5.48
C LEU A 37 9.36 -11.78 -4.38
N SER A 38 8.38 -12.42 -3.72
CA SER A 38 8.64 -13.48 -2.73
C SER A 38 9.53 -14.58 -3.30
N GLY A 39 9.24 -15.07 -4.51
CA GLY A 39 10.06 -16.07 -5.18
C GLY A 39 11.46 -15.57 -5.53
N THR A 40 11.56 -14.33 -6.00
CA THR A 40 12.85 -13.68 -6.35
C THR A 40 13.74 -13.52 -5.10
N LEU A 41 13.18 -13.04 -3.99
CA LEU A 41 13.88 -12.95 -2.71
C LEU A 41 14.27 -14.33 -2.18
N GLY A 42 13.38 -15.33 -2.31
CA GLY A 42 13.66 -16.72 -1.96
C GLY A 42 14.80 -17.36 -2.78
N SER A 43 15.07 -16.85 -3.98
CA SER A 43 16.22 -17.25 -4.80
C SER A 43 17.54 -16.58 -4.39
N GLY A 44 17.55 -15.79 -3.31
CA GLY A 44 18.75 -15.13 -2.79
C GLY A 44 19.05 -13.76 -3.41
N GLN A 45 18.16 -13.20 -4.25
CA GLN A 45 18.36 -11.87 -4.82
C GLN A 45 17.92 -10.79 -3.82
N PHE A 46 18.87 -10.06 -3.22
CA PHE A 46 18.58 -8.86 -2.44
C PHE A 46 19.61 -7.75 -2.73
N PRO A 47 19.18 -6.57 -3.23
CA PRO A 47 17.83 -6.24 -3.65
C PRO A 47 17.41 -7.05 -4.90
N ALA A 48 16.14 -7.46 -4.94
CA ALA A 48 15.55 -8.07 -6.12
C ALA A 48 15.57 -7.09 -7.30
N THR A 49 16.02 -7.57 -8.46
CA THR A 49 16.07 -6.77 -9.69
C THR A 49 15.30 -7.45 -10.82
N TRP A 50 15.52 -8.77 -10.98
CA TRP A 50 15.00 -9.56 -12.09
C TRP A 50 14.02 -10.63 -11.62
N THR A 51 12.85 -10.70 -12.26
CA THR A 51 11.92 -11.82 -12.08
C THR A 51 12.11 -12.85 -13.18
N ASN A 52 12.14 -14.14 -12.83
CA ASN A 52 12.21 -15.25 -13.80
C ASN A 52 10.83 -15.84 -14.15
N SER A 53 9.78 -15.54 -13.37
CA SER A 53 8.47 -16.22 -13.48
C SER A 53 7.50 -15.56 -14.44
N LEU A 54 7.84 -14.38 -14.96
CA LEU A 54 7.00 -13.62 -15.88
C LEU A 54 7.57 -13.67 -17.29
N ASN A 55 6.84 -13.08 -18.25
CA ASN A 55 7.27 -13.01 -19.65
C ASN A 55 7.58 -14.42 -20.23
N GLN A 56 6.64 -15.36 -20.07
CA GLN A 56 6.77 -16.76 -20.52
C GLN A 56 8.03 -17.48 -20.01
N GLY A 57 8.55 -17.08 -18.84
CA GLY A 57 9.75 -17.68 -18.24
C GLY A 57 11.07 -17.03 -18.67
N TYR A 58 11.05 -16.08 -19.60
CA TYR A 58 12.25 -15.29 -19.94
C TYR A 58 12.56 -14.24 -18.87
N GLY A 59 11.55 -13.80 -18.12
CA GLY A 59 11.72 -12.78 -17.11
C GLY A 59 11.96 -11.38 -17.68
N TYR A 60 12.11 -10.41 -16.76
CA TYR A 60 12.47 -9.02 -17.05
C TYR A 60 12.81 -8.26 -15.74
N PRO A 61 13.45 -7.07 -15.79
CA PRO A 61 13.89 -6.35 -14.59
C PRO A 61 12.77 -5.56 -13.88
N LEU A 62 11.67 -6.25 -13.51
CA LEU A 62 10.47 -5.64 -12.95
C LEU A 62 10.74 -4.75 -11.72
N PHE A 63 11.57 -5.23 -10.80
CA PHE A 63 11.77 -4.59 -9.50
C PHE A 63 12.76 -3.43 -9.52
N LEU A 64 13.47 -3.22 -10.64
CA LEU A 64 14.23 -1.99 -10.87
C LEU A 64 13.32 -0.80 -11.16
N TYR A 65 12.18 -1.03 -11.83
CA TYR A 65 11.35 0.05 -12.36
C TYR A 65 10.03 0.23 -11.62
N TYR A 66 9.50 -0.82 -10.99
CA TYR A 66 8.13 -0.78 -10.47
C TYR A 66 8.04 -0.87 -8.94
N ALA A 67 7.54 0.23 -8.35
CA ALA A 67 7.05 0.37 -6.97
C ALA A 67 7.73 -0.55 -5.93
N PRO A 68 9.06 -0.37 -5.69
CA PRO A 68 9.82 -1.25 -4.82
C PRO A 68 9.24 -1.24 -3.39
N VAL A 69 9.07 -0.08 -2.77
CA VAL A 69 8.59 0.02 -1.37
C VAL A 69 7.23 -0.68 -1.18
N PHE A 70 6.28 -0.48 -2.08
CA PHE A 70 4.98 -1.14 -2.03
C PHE A 70 5.10 -2.67 -2.12
N SER A 71 5.92 -3.16 -3.05
CA SER A 71 6.12 -4.59 -3.26
C SER A 71 6.82 -5.25 -2.07
N TYR A 72 7.87 -4.63 -1.53
CA TYR A 72 8.57 -5.13 -0.34
C TYR A 72 7.69 -5.11 0.91
N LEU A 73 6.88 -4.06 1.10
CA LEU A 73 5.88 -4.02 2.18
C LEU A 73 4.89 -5.18 2.04
N GLY A 74 4.38 -5.42 0.83
CA GLY A 74 3.48 -6.54 0.55
C GLY A 74 4.11 -7.89 0.89
N VAL A 75 5.34 -8.15 0.44
CA VAL A 75 6.03 -9.41 0.77
C VAL A 75 6.29 -9.56 2.26
N PHE A 76 6.69 -8.48 2.95
CA PHE A 76 6.85 -8.49 4.40
C PHE A 76 5.53 -8.83 5.12
N LEU A 77 4.42 -8.20 4.74
CA LEU A 77 3.11 -8.46 5.32
C LEU A 77 2.59 -9.86 4.97
N LYS A 78 2.96 -10.42 3.81
CA LYS A 78 2.57 -11.78 3.40
C LYS A 78 3.09 -12.84 4.36
N LEU A 79 4.17 -12.58 5.10
CA LEU A 79 4.68 -13.48 6.13
C LEU A 79 3.66 -13.76 7.25
N PHE A 80 2.73 -12.82 7.48
CA PHE A 80 1.76 -12.87 8.57
C PHE A 80 0.32 -13.09 8.10
N LEU A 81 0.07 -13.08 6.79
CA LEU A 81 -1.28 -13.07 6.21
C LEU A 81 -1.51 -14.28 5.30
N PRO A 82 -2.73 -14.85 5.30
CA PRO A 82 -2.97 -16.14 4.66
C PRO A 82 -2.98 -16.07 3.13
N THR A 83 -3.47 -14.98 2.55
CA THR A 83 -3.60 -14.84 1.08
C THR A 83 -2.99 -13.52 0.59
N TYR A 84 -2.48 -13.51 -0.65
CA TYR A 84 -1.97 -12.30 -1.27
C TYR A 84 -3.05 -11.22 -1.48
N LEU A 85 -4.32 -11.62 -1.62
CA LEU A 85 -5.43 -10.67 -1.67
C LEU A 85 -5.60 -9.93 -0.34
N ILE A 86 -5.57 -10.65 0.79
CA ILE A 86 -5.60 -10.02 2.12
C ILE A 86 -4.37 -9.15 2.32
N THR A 87 -3.19 -9.63 1.90
CA THR A 87 -1.94 -8.84 1.93
C THR A 87 -2.07 -7.52 1.18
N LEU A 88 -2.64 -7.51 -0.03
CA LEU A 88 -2.89 -6.30 -0.80
C LEU A 88 -3.77 -5.31 -0.03
N LYS A 89 -4.91 -5.78 0.48
CA LYS A 89 -5.86 -4.94 1.23
C LYS A 89 -5.23 -4.36 2.49
N VAL A 90 -4.50 -5.17 3.26
CA VAL A 90 -3.79 -4.70 4.46
C VAL A 90 -2.67 -3.72 4.10
N SER A 91 -1.93 -3.95 3.01
CA SER A 91 -0.89 -3.01 2.55
C SER A 91 -1.48 -1.64 2.24
N LEU A 92 -2.66 -1.59 1.60
CA LEU A 92 -3.37 -0.34 1.33
C LEU A 92 -3.86 0.32 2.61
N VAL A 93 -4.44 -0.44 3.55
CA VAL A 93 -4.84 0.07 4.87
C VAL A 93 -3.66 0.73 5.58
N VAL A 94 -2.50 0.08 5.60
CA VAL A 94 -1.28 0.63 6.19
C VAL A 94 -0.87 1.92 5.49
N LEU A 95 -0.72 1.91 4.17
CA LEU A 95 -0.22 3.08 3.44
C LEU A 95 -1.16 4.28 3.50
N VAL A 96 -2.48 4.08 3.35
CA VAL A 96 -3.47 5.16 3.46
C VAL A 96 -3.48 5.73 4.89
N SER A 97 -3.40 4.88 5.91
CA SER A 97 -3.33 5.33 7.31
C SER A 97 -2.06 6.14 7.58
N PHE A 98 -0.91 5.67 7.08
CA PHE A 98 0.36 6.38 7.18
C PHE A 98 0.31 7.72 6.44
N ALA A 99 -0.32 7.78 5.27
CA ALA A 99 -0.42 8.98 4.48
C ALA A 99 -1.33 10.04 5.16
N GLY A 100 -2.49 9.63 5.69
CA GLY A 100 -3.36 10.51 6.46
C GLY A 100 -2.70 11.03 7.74
N PHE A 101 -2.04 10.16 8.51
CA PHE A 101 -1.30 10.57 9.70
C PHE A 101 -0.10 11.47 9.36
N GLY A 102 0.63 11.14 8.29
CA GLY A 102 1.74 11.95 7.79
C GLY A 102 1.30 13.36 7.43
N MET A 103 0.18 13.50 6.71
CA MET A 103 -0.40 14.80 6.38
C MET A 103 -0.79 15.59 7.63
N TYR A 104 -1.44 14.95 8.61
CA TYR A 104 -1.77 15.60 9.88
C TYR A 104 -0.51 16.12 10.60
N GLN A 105 0.54 15.30 10.69
CA GLN A 105 1.77 15.67 11.39
C GLN A 105 2.54 16.78 10.67
N LEU A 106 2.53 16.76 9.33
CA LEU A 106 3.11 17.80 8.50
C LEU A 106 2.38 19.13 8.74
N MET A 107 1.07 19.14 8.56
CA MET A 107 0.27 20.36 8.58
C MET A 107 0.06 20.94 9.97
N LYS A 108 0.21 20.13 11.02
CA LYS A 108 0.15 20.62 12.41
C LYS A 108 1.20 21.69 12.69
N ARG A 109 2.35 21.63 12.00
CA ARG A 109 3.44 22.62 12.13
C ARG A 109 3.10 23.97 11.52
N PHE A 110 2.18 24.02 10.56
CA PHE A 110 1.85 25.23 9.79
C PHE A 110 0.50 25.83 10.15
N LEU A 111 -0.52 25.00 10.42
CA LEU A 111 -1.91 25.42 10.58
C LEU A 111 -2.51 25.09 11.97
N GLY A 112 -1.68 24.61 12.89
CA GLY A 112 -2.14 24.09 14.18
C GLY A 112 -3.00 22.83 14.04
N GLU A 113 -3.63 22.41 15.14
CA GLU A 113 -4.31 21.10 15.19
C GLU A 113 -5.56 21.02 14.31
N TYR A 114 -6.35 22.09 14.24
CA TYR A 114 -7.59 22.10 13.45
C TYR A 114 -7.30 22.15 11.95
N GLY A 115 -6.40 23.02 11.51
CA GLY A 115 -6.02 23.08 10.10
C GLY A 115 -5.36 21.78 9.62
N ALA A 116 -4.59 21.12 10.49
CA ALA A 116 -4.04 19.80 10.19
C ALA A 116 -5.10 18.71 10.04
N LEU A 117 -6.16 18.73 10.87
CA LEU A 117 -7.29 17.81 10.70
C LEU A 117 -8.00 18.03 9.37
N VAL A 118 -8.25 19.29 9.00
CA VAL A 118 -8.88 19.62 7.72
C VAL A 118 -8.02 19.15 6.55
N ALA A 119 -6.71 19.43 6.58
CA ALA A 119 -5.79 19.01 5.53
C ALA A 119 -5.68 17.49 5.41
N ALA A 120 -5.56 16.77 6.54
CA ALA A 120 -5.50 15.31 6.53
C ALA A 120 -6.81 14.66 6.08
N THR A 121 -7.96 15.24 6.48
CA THR A 121 -9.29 14.79 6.04
C THR A 121 -9.46 14.97 4.53
N ALA A 122 -9.11 16.15 4.02
CA ALA A 122 -9.12 16.43 2.58
C ALA A 122 -8.19 15.46 1.84
N TYR A 123 -6.97 15.26 2.35
CA TYR A 123 -5.99 14.38 1.73
C TYR A 123 -6.44 12.91 1.66
N THR A 124 -7.15 12.40 2.67
CA THR A 124 -7.62 11.00 2.65
C THR A 124 -8.89 10.81 1.83
N LEU A 125 -9.78 11.81 1.78
CA LEU A 125 -11.08 11.69 1.11
C LEU A 125 -11.09 12.15 -0.35
N LEU A 126 -10.13 12.97 -0.77
CA LEU A 126 -10.06 13.42 -2.16
C LEU A 126 -9.76 12.23 -3.08
N PRO A 127 -10.56 12.01 -4.14
CA PRO A 127 -10.15 11.10 -5.20
C PRO A 127 -8.89 11.65 -5.88
N TYR A 128 -8.02 10.75 -6.34
CA TYR A 128 -6.92 11.08 -7.23
C TYR A 128 -7.46 11.59 -8.57
#